data_AF-A0A096XJX2-F1
#
_entry.id   AF-A0A096XJX2-F1
#
_cell.length_a   1.000
_cell.length_b   1.000
_cell.length_c   1.000
_cell.angle_alpha   90.00
_cell.angle_beta   90.00
_cell.angle_gamma   90.00
#
_symmetry.space_group_name_H-M   'P 1'
#
loop_
_entity.id
_entity.type
_entity.pdbx_description
1 polymer ?
#
loop_
_entity_poly.entity_id
_entity_poly.type
_entity_poly.pdbx_seq_one_letter_code
_entity_poly.pdbx_strand_id
1 'polypeptide(L)'
;ELKTLLEKEDLTLKSQSKQPSAKINRAQILEEQERRNAAAMGKKKESVTHINKPLEENINRLQVDGYEARSITEAISILSTKEEETDKHPEKRMKAAYAAFEAANLPRIKAENPTLRLS
;
A
#
# COMPACT_ATOMS: atom_id res chain seq x y z
N GLU A 1 25.46 23.87 1.69
CA GLU A 1 24.96 22.53 1.31
C GLU A 1 24.18 22.52 -0.01
N LEU A 2 23.26 23.47 -0.25
CA LEU A 2 22.52 23.55 -1.51
C LEU A 2 23.41 23.79 -2.75
N LYS A 3 24.38 24.70 -2.63
CA LYS A 3 25.34 25.02 -3.71
C LYS A 3 26.25 23.84 -4.06
N THR A 4 26.69 23.09 -3.05
CA THR A 4 27.52 21.91 -3.23
C THR A 4 26.76 20.74 -3.83
N LEU A 5 25.43 20.69 -3.65
CA LEU A 5 24.57 19.69 -4.29
C LEU A 5 24.38 20.01 -5.78
N LEU A 6 24.13 21.28 -6.10
CA LEU A 6 23.99 21.77 -7.48
C LEU A 6 25.26 21.54 -8.32
N GLU A 7 26.45 21.83 -7.76
CA GLU A 7 27.72 21.60 -8.46
C GLU A 7 27.96 20.10 -8.76
N LYS A 8 27.51 19.20 -7.88
CA LYS A 8 27.59 17.75 -8.11
C LYS A 8 26.62 17.28 -9.19
N GLU A 9 25.42 17.84 -9.23
CA GLU A 9 24.44 17.55 -10.28
C GLU A 9 24.94 18.02 -11.66
N ASP A 10 25.49 19.24 -11.75
CA ASP A 10 26.04 19.79 -12.99
C ASP A 10 27.25 19.01 -13.52
N LEU A 11 28.09 18.47 -12.63
CA LEU A 11 29.21 17.59 -13.02
C LEU A 11 28.74 16.26 -13.60
N THR A 12 27.62 15.73 -13.11
CA THR A 12 27.05 14.46 -13.55
C THR A 12 26.29 14.62 -14.87
N LEU A 13 25.67 15.79 -15.09
CA LEU A 13 24.96 16.14 -16.32
C LEU A 13 25.89 16.47 -17.51
N LYS A 14 27.17 16.73 -17.25
CA LYS A 14 28.16 17.06 -18.28
C LYS A 14 28.50 15.83 -19.10
N SER A 15 27.64 15.50 -20.05
CA SER A 15 27.82 14.41 -21.00
C SER A 15 29.20 14.54 -21.65
N GLN A 16 30.03 13.51 -21.50
CA GLN A 16 31.32 13.43 -22.19
C GLN A 16 31.10 13.68 -23.68
N SER A 17 31.83 14.64 -24.23
CA SER A 17 31.79 14.95 -25.65
C SER A 17 32.04 13.67 -26.43
N LYS A 18 31.04 13.27 -27.25
CA LYS A 18 31.17 12.13 -28.15
C LYS A 18 32.33 12.44 -29.09
N GLN A 19 33.46 11.78 -28.87
CA GLN A 19 34.61 11.88 -29.76
C GLN A 19 34.16 11.52 -31.17
N PRO A 20 34.58 12.27 -32.21
CA PRO A 20 34.22 11.96 -33.58
C PRO A 20 34.72 10.56 -33.89
N SER A 21 33.81 9.65 -34.24
CA SER A 21 34.17 8.29 -34.62
C SER A 21 35.03 8.34 -35.87
N ALA A 22 36.32 8.05 -35.73
CA ALA A 22 37.21 7.87 -36.88
C ALA A 22 36.63 6.78 -37.79
N LYS A 23 36.78 6.94 -39.12
CA LYS A 23 36.30 5.96 -40.09
C LYS A 23 37.07 4.64 -39.88
N ILE A 24 36.36 3.60 -39.46
CA ILE A 24 36.91 2.29 -39.12
C ILE A 24 36.76 1.36 -40.33
N ASN A 25 37.75 0.52 -40.61
CA ASN A 25 37.67 -0.47 -41.69
C ASN A 25 36.79 -1.66 -41.26
N ARG A 26 36.04 -2.25 -42.20
CA ARG A 26 35.21 -3.45 -41.99
C ARG A 26 35.94 -4.60 -41.29
N ALA A 27 37.23 -4.81 -41.56
CA ALA A 27 38.03 -5.83 -40.90
C ALA A 27 38.17 -5.60 -39.39
N GLN A 28 38.40 -4.34 -38.99
CA GLN A 28 38.53 -3.95 -37.58
C GLN A 28 37.20 -4.04 -36.83
N ILE A 29 36.07 -3.83 -37.53
CA ILE A 29 34.73 -3.98 -36.94
C ILE A 29 34.47 -5.44 -36.58
N LEU A 30 34.85 -6.38 -37.46
CA LEU A 30 34.65 -7.81 -37.21
C LEU A 30 35.52 -8.31 -36.06
N GLU A 31 36.79 -7.90 -36.01
CA GLU A 31 37.71 -8.25 -34.92
C GLU A 31 37.25 -7.71 -33.56
N GLU A 32 36.82 -6.45 -33.52
CA GLU A 32 36.29 -5.85 -32.30
C GLU A 32 34.98 -6.52 -31.86
N GLN A 33 34.11 -6.89 -32.81
CA GLN A 33 32.86 -7.61 -32.54
C GLN A 33 33.14 -9.01 -32.00
N GLU A 34 34.10 -9.74 -32.57
CA GLU A 34 34.52 -11.06 -32.10
C GLU A 34 35.14 -10.98 -30.70
N ARG A 35 36.03 -10.00 -30.46
CA ARG A 35 36.61 -9.73 -29.15
C ARG A 35 35.54 -9.42 -28.10
N ARG A 36 34.55 -8.60 -28.44
CA ARG A 36 33.41 -8.28 -27.56
C ARG A 36 32.53 -9.49 -27.30
N ASN A 37 32.25 -10.30 -28.33
CA ASN A 37 31.46 -11.52 -28.20
C ASN A 37 32.17 -12.56 -27.32
N ALA A 38 33.48 -12.75 -27.50
CA ALA A 38 34.29 -13.64 -26.65
C ALA A 38 34.31 -13.17 -25.18
N ALA A 39 34.47 -11.86 -24.94
CA ALA A 39 34.41 -11.28 -23.60
C ALA A 39 33.01 -11.38 -22.96
N ALA A 40 31.94 -11.33 -23.76
CA ALA A 40 30.57 -11.51 -23.30
C ALA A 40 30.23 -12.98 -22.98
N MET A 41 30.80 -13.93 -23.73
CA MET A 41 30.59 -15.37 -23.49
C MET A 41 31.21 -15.84 -22.17
N GLY A 42 32.37 -15.30 -21.77
CA GLY A 42 33.01 -15.63 -20.49
C GLY A 42 32.32 -15.06 -19.24
N LYS A 43 31.34 -14.16 -19.40
CA LYS A 43 30.63 -13.49 -18.29
C LYS A 43 29.14 -13.84 -18.22
N LYS A 44 28.72 -14.98 -18.76
CA LYS A 44 27.39 -15.51 -18.45
C LYS A 44 27.40 -16.01 -17.02
N LYS A 45 27.11 -15.11 -16.07
CA LYS A 45 26.74 -15.48 -14.71
C LYS A 45 25.62 -16.51 -14.82
N GLU A 46 25.81 -17.67 -14.20
CA GLU A 46 24.79 -18.72 -14.16
C GLU A 46 23.45 -18.09 -13.75
N SER A 47 22.39 -18.45 -14.46
CA SER A 47 21.05 -17.96 -14.15
C SER A 47 20.70 -18.41 -12.75
N VAL A 48 20.65 -17.47 -11.80
CA VAL A 48 20.24 -17.73 -10.42
C VAL A 48 18.82 -18.30 -10.46
N THR A 49 18.72 -19.60 -10.22
CA THR A 49 17.44 -20.30 -10.16
C THR A 49 16.79 -20.07 -8.80
N HIS A 50 15.52 -20.46 -8.71
CA HIS A 50 14.69 -20.34 -7.51
C HIS A 50 15.23 -21.15 -6.32
N ILE A 51 16.20 -22.04 -6.58
CA ILE A 51 16.94 -22.84 -5.60
C ILE A 51 17.97 -21.99 -4.84
N ASN A 52 18.58 -21.01 -5.50
CA ASN A 52 19.63 -20.17 -4.91
C ASN A 52 19.07 -18.88 -4.29
N LYS A 53 17.96 -18.37 -4.84
CA LYS A 53 17.25 -17.22 -4.29
C LYS A 53 15.74 -17.50 -4.33
N PRO A 54 15.04 -17.44 -3.18
CA PRO A 54 13.58 -17.53 -3.17
C PRO A 54 12.96 -16.46 -4.07
N LEU A 55 11.81 -16.78 -4.66
CA LEU A 55 11.07 -15.80 -5.44
C LEU A 55 10.61 -14.65 -4.56
N GLU A 56 10.80 -13.43 -5.04
CA GLU A 56 10.20 -12.26 -4.42
C GLU A 56 8.69 -12.30 -4.65
N GLU A 57 7.92 -12.16 -3.58
CA GLU A 57 6.47 -12.23 -3.66
C GLU A 57 5.90 -11.02 -4.42
N ASN A 58 4.85 -11.26 -5.20
CA ASN A 58 4.17 -10.20 -5.90
C ASN A 58 3.33 -9.37 -4.93
N ILE A 59 3.78 -8.15 -4.65
CA ILE A 59 3.11 -7.16 -3.78
C ILE A 59 1.64 -6.89 -4.18
N ASN A 60 1.28 -7.03 -5.46
CA ASN A 60 -0.09 -6.81 -5.92
C ASN A 60 -1.05 -7.95 -5.55
N ARG A 61 -0.53 -9.08 -5.07
CA ARG A 61 -1.31 -10.22 -4.57
C ARG A 61 -1.39 -10.26 -3.05
N LEU A 62 -0.69 -9.36 -2.36
CA LEU A 62 -0.69 -9.34 -0.91
C LEU A 62 -2.06 -8.85 -0.44
N GLN A 63 -2.78 -9.72 0.27
CA GLN A 63 -4.02 -9.34 0.93
C GLN A 63 -3.62 -8.54 2.17
N VAL A 64 -3.81 -7.22 2.11
CA VAL A 64 -3.55 -6.34 3.25
C VAL A 64 -4.66 -6.57 4.26
N ASP A 65 -4.36 -7.31 5.34
CA ASP A 65 -5.28 -7.48 6.46
C ASP A 65 -5.45 -6.12 7.16
N GLY A 66 -6.66 -5.58 7.08
CA GLY A 66 -7.02 -4.29 7.68
C GLY A 66 -8.48 -3.93 7.44
N TYR A 67 -8.98 -2.97 8.21
CA TYR A 67 -10.29 -2.39 7.96
C TYR A 67 -10.21 -1.47 6.73
N GLU A 68 -10.85 -1.86 5.63
CA GLU A 68 -10.96 -1.05 4.41
C GLU A 68 -12.18 -0.13 4.55
N ALA A 69 -11.97 1.18 4.46
CA ALA A 69 -13.07 2.13 4.39
C ALA A 69 -13.37 2.50 2.93
N ARG A 70 -14.62 2.32 2.50
CA ARG A 70 -15.09 2.76 1.17
C ARG A 70 -15.84 4.09 1.20
N SER A 71 -16.16 4.57 2.39
CA SER A 71 -16.85 5.84 2.61
C SER A 71 -16.14 6.71 3.66
N ILE A 72 -16.37 8.02 3.61
CA ILE A 72 -15.78 8.97 4.55
C ILE A 72 -16.23 8.65 5.99
N THR A 73 -17.50 8.30 6.17
CA THR A 73 -18.06 7.93 7.48
C THR A 73 -17.42 6.68 8.06
N GLU A 74 -17.15 5.67 7.22
CA GLU A 74 -16.50 4.43 7.61
C GLU A 74 -15.02 4.66 7.96
N ALA A 75 -14.32 5.50 7.19
CA ALA A 75 -12.94 5.88 7.50
C ALA A 75 -12.83 6.62 8.83
N ILE A 76 -13.77 7.54 9.10
CA ILE A 76 -13.87 8.23 10.39
C ILE A 76 -14.14 7.22 11.50
N SER A 77 -15.05 6.26 11.31
CA SER A 77 -15.35 5.25 12.33
C SER A 77 -14.15 4.35 12.64
N ILE A 78 -13.40 3.92 11.63
CA ILE A 78 -12.23 3.04 11.79
C ILE A 78 -11.08 3.77 12.48
N LEU A 79 -10.89 5.06 12.17
CA LEU A 79 -9.78 5.87 12.70
C LEU A 79 -10.14 6.69 13.94
N SER A 80 -11.41 6.70 14.36
CA SER A 80 -11.86 7.47 15.52
C SER A 80 -11.34 6.84 16.80
N THR A 81 -10.54 7.59 17.55
CA THR A 81 -10.14 7.27 18.93
C THR A 81 -11.06 7.91 19.98
N LYS A 82 -12.10 8.64 19.55
CA LYS A 82 -13.12 9.16 20.45
C LYS A 82 -14.08 8.04 20.84
N GLU A 83 -14.23 7.82 22.14
CA GLU A 83 -15.36 7.07 22.69
C GLU A 83 -16.68 7.69 22.22
N GLU A 84 -17.71 6.85 22.03
CA GLU A 84 -19.01 7.29 21.53
C GLU A 84 -19.47 8.56 22.26
N GLU A 85 -19.77 9.61 21.48
CA GLU A 85 -20.10 10.91 22.02
C GLU A 85 -21.38 10.78 22.85
N THR A 86 -21.24 10.82 24.18
CA THR A 86 -22.38 10.74 25.10
C THR A 86 -23.40 11.83 24.75
N ASP A 87 -24.65 11.44 24.51
CA ASP A 87 -25.69 12.39 24.11
C ASP A 87 -25.91 13.47 25.18
N LYS A 88 -25.57 14.72 24.85
CA LYS A 88 -25.65 15.86 25.76
C LYS A 88 -27.08 16.33 26.00
N HIS A 89 -28.07 15.84 25.24
CA HIS A 89 -29.46 16.27 25.36
C HIS A 89 -30.21 15.43 26.40
N PRO A 90 -30.73 16.04 27.48
CA PRO A 90 -31.43 15.32 28.53
C PRO A 90 -32.69 14.60 28.01
N GLU A 91 -33.41 15.21 27.06
CA GLU A 91 -34.61 14.60 26.46
C GLU A 91 -34.29 13.31 25.69
N LYS A 92 -33.21 13.31 24.89
CA LYS A 92 -32.78 12.14 24.13
C LYS A 92 -32.23 11.05 25.05
N ARG A 93 -31.50 11.43 26.11
CA ARG A 93 -31.06 10.50 27.15
C ARG A 93 -32.24 9.84 27.87
N MET A 94 -33.27 10.60 28.21
CA MET A 94 -34.48 10.04 28.83
C MET A 94 -35.18 9.07 27.89
N LYS A 95 -35.33 9.43 26.61
CA LYS A 95 -35.92 8.55 25.60
C LYS A 95 -35.13 7.25 25.41
N ALA A 96 -33.80 7.33 25.34
CA ALA A 96 -32.92 6.17 25.22
C ALA A 96 -32.99 5.28 26.45
N ALA A 97 -32.96 5.86 27.65
CA ALA A 97 -33.09 5.14 28.91
C ALA A 97 -34.45 4.41 29.02
N TYR A 98 -35.54 5.06 28.63
CA TYR A 98 -36.86 4.45 28.60
C TYR A 98 -36.93 3.30 27.60
N ALA A 99 -36.40 3.47 26.38
CA ALA A 99 -36.37 2.41 25.38
C ALA A 99 -35.54 1.19 25.83
N ALA A 100 -34.40 1.41 26.48
CA ALA A 100 -33.58 0.35 27.05
C ALA A 100 -34.33 -0.39 28.18
N PHE A 101 -35.01 0.36 29.06
CA PHE A 101 -35.85 -0.21 30.11
C PHE A 101 -36.99 -1.04 29.54
N GLU A 102 -37.70 -0.52 28.53
CA GLU A 102 -38.78 -1.24 27.87
C GLU A 102 -38.26 -2.52 27.22
N ALA A 103 -37.17 -2.48 26.45
CA ALA A 103 -36.60 -3.66 25.81
C ALA A 103 -36.20 -4.76 26.82
N ALA A 104 -35.68 -4.38 27.99
CA ALA A 104 -35.31 -5.32 29.04
C ALA A 104 -36.52 -5.92 29.78
N ASN A 105 -37.57 -5.12 30.02
CA ASN A 105 -38.71 -5.53 30.85
C ASN A 105 -39.86 -6.13 30.05
N LEU A 106 -40.03 -5.73 28.78
CA LEU A 106 -41.12 -6.16 27.93
C LEU A 106 -41.18 -7.70 27.76
N PRO A 107 -40.06 -8.44 27.61
CA PRO A 107 -40.09 -9.90 27.57
C PRO A 107 -40.62 -10.51 28.87
N ARG A 108 -40.23 -9.97 30.04
CA ARG A 108 -40.72 -10.42 31.34
C ARG A 108 -42.22 -10.20 31.46
N ILE A 109 -42.69 -9.01 31.10
CA ILE A 109 -44.11 -8.64 31.18
C ILE A 109 -44.96 -9.51 30.25
N LYS A 110 -44.48 -9.80 29.03
CA LYS A 110 -45.15 -10.70 28.08
C LYS A 110 -45.17 -12.16 28.56
N ALA A 111 -44.12 -12.62 29.22
CA ALA A 111 -44.08 -13.95 29.83
C ALA A 111 -45.08 -14.07 30.99
N GLU A 112 -45.22 -13.01 31.80
CA GLU A 112 -46.18 -12.94 32.91
C GLU A 112 -47.62 -12.77 32.44
N ASN A 113 -47.85 -12.08 31.31
CA ASN A 113 -49.17 -11.78 30.77
C ASN A 113 -49.27 -12.18 29.29
N PRO A 114 -49.55 -13.46 28.99
CA PRO A 114 -49.57 -13.97 27.61
C PRO A 114 -50.63 -13.34 26.70
N THR A 115 -51.69 -12.76 27.27
CA THR A 115 -52.78 -12.08 26.53
C THR A 115 -52.51 -10.60 26.29
N LEU A 116 -51.41 -10.05 26.81
CA LEU A 116 -51.07 -8.63 26.66
C LEU A 116 -50.69 -8.31 25.21
N ARG A 117 -51.47 -7.44 24.58
CA ARG A 117 -51.16 -6.84 23.27
C ARG A 117 -50.63 -5.42 23.48
N LEU A 118 -49.54 -5.08 22.80
CA LEU A 118 -49.08 -3.69 22.71
C LEU A 118 -49.98 -2.96 21.72
N SER A 119 -50.62 -1.88 22.18
CA SER A 119 -51.43 -0.96 21.38
C SER A 119 -50.62 0.24 20.92
#